data_AF-A0A955NXC2-F1
#
_entry.id   AF-A0A955NXC2-F1
#
_cell.length_a   1.000
_cell.length_b   1.000
_cell.length_c   1.000
_cell.angle_alpha   90.00
_cell.angle_beta   90.00
_cell.angle_gamma   90.00
#
_symmetry.space_group_name_H-M   'P 1'
#
loop_
_entity.id
_entity.type
_entity.pdbx_description
1 polymer ?
#
loop_
_entity_poly.entity_id
_entity_poly.type
_entity_poly.pdbx_seq_one_letter_code
_entity_poly.pdbx_strand_id
1 'polypeptide(L)'
;IAFRVAQGNDSRVILDWNGAEALLGRGDMLFNPGGASKPTRLQGCFISTAEVERLVDMIKEQAPPDYLDINFDPDSGYDEDGQSVPDDQLDDKYYKAVDIVMEAGQASTSLLQRRLSIGYGRAAKILDAMHERGLIGPPRGSKPREVL
;
A
#
# COMPACT_ATOMS: atom_id res chain seq x y z
N ILE A 1 20.77 2.42 13.42
CA ILE A 1 20.82 3.38 14.55
C ILE A 1 20.07 2.72 15.71
N ALA A 2 20.57 2.83 16.95
CA ALA A 2 19.83 2.40 18.13
C ALA A 2 19.79 3.53 19.17
N PHE A 3 18.60 3.82 19.69
CA PHE A 3 18.42 4.62 20.91
C PHE A 3 18.51 3.71 22.14
N ARG A 4 18.33 4.27 23.34
CA ARG A 4 18.32 3.49 24.58
C ARG A 4 17.35 2.31 24.50
N VAL A 5 17.87 1.11 24.70
CA VAL A 5 17.08 -0.14 24.78
C VAL A 5 17.08 -0.69 26.21
N ALA A 6 16.21 -1.67 26.48
CA ALA A 6 16.05 -2.24 27.81
C ALA A 6 17.17 -3.23 28.17
N GLN A 7 17.60 -4.06 27.21
CA GLN A 7 18.56 -5.13 27.45
C GLN A 7 19.64 -5.19 26.35
N GLY A 8 20.82 -5.70 26.70
CA GLY A 8 21.92 -5.86 25.74
C GLY A 8 21.60 -6.84 24.58
N ASN A 9 20.68 -7.78 24.79
CA ASN A 9 20.18 -8.62 23.69
C ASN A 9 19.50 -7.76 22.60
N ASP A 10 18.69 -6.77 22.98
CA ASP A 10 18.04 -5.85 22.05
C ASP A 10 19.07 -5.01 21.28
N SER A 11 20.12 -4.57 21.98
CA SER A 11 21.24 -3.85 21.36
C SER A 11 21.91 -4.69 20.27
N ARG A 12 22.14 -5.98 20.56
CA ARG A 12 22.71 -6.92 19.58
C ARG A 12 21.78 -7.17 18.40
N VAL A 13 20.47 -7.27 18.60
CA VAL A 13 19.52 -7.43 17.47
C VAL A 13 19.56 -6.24 16.52
N ILE A 14 19.76 -5.02 17.04
CA ILE A 14 19.71 -3.81 16.22
C ILE A 14 21.07 -3.47 15.57
N LEU A 15 22.17 -3.67 16.29
CA LEU A 15 23.50 -3.19 15.89
C LEU A 15 24.56 -4.29 15.72
N ASP A 16 24.22 -5.55 16.01
CA ASP A 16 25.18 -6.64 16.22
C ASP A 16 26.25 -6.31 17.29
N TRP A 17 25.95 -5.36 18.17
CA TRP A 17 26.86 -4.80 19.16
C TRP A 17 26.13 -4.48 20.47
N ASN A 18 26.80 -4.63 21.62
CA ASN A 18 26.25 -4.24 22.93
C ASN A 18 26.57 -2.76 23.26
N GLY A 19 25.70 -2.09 23.99
CA GLY A 19 25.96 -0.74 24.52
C GLY A 19 24.79 0.22 24.37
N ALA A 20 23.77 -0.10 23.57
CA ALA A 20 22.57 0.72 23.48
C ALA A 20 21.77 0.70 24.80
N GLU A 21 21.86 -0.37 25.59
CA GLU A 21 21.24 -0.49 26.92
C GLU A 21 21.82 0.49 27.96
N ALA A 22 23.05 0.96 27.73
CA ALA A 22 23.76 1.89 28.60
C ALA A 22 23.59 3.37 28.20
N LEU A 23 22.78 3.65 27.17
CA LEU A 23 22.50 5.03 26.74
C LEU A 23 21.63 5.76 27.77
N LEU A 24 21.76 7.09 27.80
CA LEU A 24 21.09 7.96 28.77
C LEU A 24 19.62 8.23 28.40
N GLY A 25 19.24 8.01 27.15
CA GLY A 25 17.94 8.37 26.60
C GLY A 25 17.89 9.83 26.12
N ARG A 26 16.69 10.39 25.94
CA ARG A 26 16.47 11.79 25.50
C ARG A 26 17.31 12.19 24.26
N GLY A 27 17.34 11.31 23.26
CA GLY A 27 18.06 11.54 22.01
C GLY A 27 19.47 10.95 21.95
N ASP A 28 20.02 10.43 23.05
CA ASP A 28 21.30 9.71 23.03
C ASP A 28 21.18 8.39 22.26
N MET A 29 22.10 8.14 21.33
CA MET A 29 22.03 7.03 20.37
C MET A 29 23.41 6.49 19.94
N LEU A 30 23.40 5.27 19.42
CA LEU A 30 24.50 4.66 18.70
C LEU A 30 24.18 4.58 17.21
N PHE A 31 25.10 5.09 16.38
CA PHE A 31 25.06 5.01 14.93
C PHE A 31 26.13 4.05 14.44
N ASN A 32 25.74 3.00 13.72
CA ASN A 32 26.65 2.06 13.09
C ASN A 32 26.50 2.17 11.56
N PRO A 33 27.39 2.93 10.88
CA PRO A 33 27.36 3.01 9.42
C PRO A 33 27.85 1.68 8.81
N GLY A 34 27.36 1.36 7.61
CA GLY A 34 27.79 0.17 6.89
C GLY A 34 29.31 0.15 6.71
N GLY A 35 29.95 -0.96 7.10
CA GLY A 35 31.40 -1.14 7.00
C GLY A 35 32.22 -0.60 8.17
N ALA A 36 31.61 0.03 9.18
CA ALA A 36 32.33 0.38 10.41
C ALA A 36 32.50 -0.84 11.32
N SER A 37 33.65 -0.88 12.01
CA SER A 37 33.96 -1.95 12.97
C SER A 37 33.32 -1.76 14.33
N LYS A 38 32.86 -0.54 14.65
CA LYS A 38 32.18 -0.22 15.92
C LYS A 38 31.17 0.91 15.74
N PRO A 39 30.05 0.88 16.48
CA PRO A 39 29.12 2.00 16.52
C PRO A 39 29.76 3.25 17.12
N THR A 40 29.35 4.42 16.62
CA THR A 40 29.72 5.74 17.16
C THR A 40 28.55 6.31 17.95
N ARG A 41 28.83 6.84 19.14
CA ARG A 41 27.82 7.49 19.98
C ARG A 41 27.54 8.91 19.50
N LEU A 42 26.27 9.26 19.36
CA LEU A 42 25.78 10.55 18.90
C LEU A 42 24.64 11.04 19.81
N GLN A 43 24.47 12.36 19.87
CA GLN A 43 23.32 13.00 20.52
C GLN A 43 22.38 13.54 19.45
N GLY A 44 21.15 13.02 19.42
CA GLY A 44 20.11 13.49 18.52
C GLY A 44 19.68 14.92 18.81
N CYS A 45 19.42 15.67 17.74
CA CYS A 45 18.80 16.98 17.84
C CYS A 45 17.38 16.85 18.39
N PHE A 46 17.02 17.70 19.33
CA PHE A 46 15.64 17.81 19.80
C PHE A 46 14.89 18.77 18.89
N ILE A 47 13.73 18.32 18.40
CA ILE A 47 12.75 19.17 17.74
C ILE A 47 11.42 18.98 18.45
N SER A 48 10.78 20.07 18.84
CA SER A 48 9.47 20.06 19.48
C SER A 48 8.35 19.85 18.47
N THR A 49 7.20 19.34 18.93
CA THR A 49 6.01 19.18 18.07
C THR A 49 5.61 20.51 17.41
N ALA A 50 5.69 21.61 18.15
CA ALA A 50 5.38 22.94 17.63
C ALA A 50 6.33 23.38 16.50
N GLU A 51 7.61 22.99 16.54
CA GLU A 51 8.55 23.26 15.45
C GLU A 51 8.23 22.43 14.21
N VAL A 52 7.84 21.16 14.39
CA VAL A 52 7.40 20.29 13.29
C VAL A 52 6.16 20.87 12.61
N GLU A 53 5.15 21.28 13.39
CA GLU A 53 3.91 21.87 12.86
C GLU A 53 4.19 23.12 12.03
N ARG A 54 4.98 24.06 12.54
CA ARG A 54 5.37 25.27 11.79
C ARG A 54 6.09 24.94 10.49
N LEU A 55 6.97 23.93 10.50
CA LEU A 55 7.71 23.52 9.31
C LEU A 55 6.78 22.86 8.28
N VAL A 56 5.86 22.02 8.73
CA VAL A 56 4.86 21.37 7.88
C VAL A 56 3.93 22.41 7.23
N ASP A 57 3.46 23.40 7.98
CA ASP A 57 2.58 24.44 7.45
C ASP A 57 3.30 25.29 6.40
N MET A 58 4.56 25.67 6.66
CA MET A 58 5.40 26.35 5.68
C MET A 58 5.60 25.53 4.39
N ILE A 59 5.69 24.20 4.47
CA ILE A 59 5.81 23.33 3.28
C ILE A 59 4.49 23.26 2.52
N LYS A 60 3.36 23.14 3.22
CA LYS A 60 2.02 23.11 2.60
C LYS A 60 1.70 24.37 1.81
N GLU A 61 2.21 25.52 2.24
CA GLU A 61 2.06 26.79 1.51
C GLU A 61 2.82 26.82 0.18
N GLN A 62 3.88 26.02 0.03
CA GLN A 62 4.71 26.02 -1.18
C GLN A 62 4.10 25.21 -2.32
N ALA A 63 3.43 24.10 -2.03
CA ALA A 63 2.77 23.28 -3.03
C ALA A 63 1.67 22.41 -2.40
N PRO A 64 0.55 22.17 -3.11
CA PRO A 64 -0.39 21.13 -2.73
C PRO A 64 0.29 19.76 -2.84
N PRO A 65 -0.12 18.79 -2.01
CA PRO A 65 0.43 17.44 -2.09
C PRO A 65 0.04 16.77 -3.41
N ASP A 66 1.02 16.20 -4.10
CA ASP A 66 0.83 15.34 -5.26
C ASP A 66 0.80 13.88 -4.81
N TYR A 67 -0.38 13.40 -4.45
CA TYR A 67 -0.57 12.02 -4.07
C TYR A 67 -0.71 11.16 -5.33
N LEU A 68 0.19 10.19 -5.49
CA LEU A 68 -0.05 9.10 -6.44
C LEU A 68 -1.31 8.36 -5.99
N ASP A 69 -2.29 8.23 -6.88
CA ASP A 69 -3.48 7.42 -6.67
C ASP A 69 -3.11 5.93 -6.81
N ILE A 70 -2.29 5.47 -5.87
CA ILE A 70 -1.99 4.05 -5.72
C ILE A 70 -3.24 3.48 -5.10
N ASN A 71 -4.01 2.68 -5.87
CA ASN A 71 -5.09 1.87 -5.33
C ASN A 71 -4.50 0.99 -4.21
N PHE A 72 -4.52 1.50 -2.98
CA PHE A 72 -4.06 0.80 -1.81
C PHE A 72 -5.19 -0.14 -1.41
N ASP A 73 -5.34 -1.22 -2.18
CA ASP A 73 -6.21 -2.33 -1.83
C ASP A 73 -5.36 -3.26 -0.94
N PRO A 74 -5.56 -3.27 0.39
CA PRO A 74 -4.77 -4.11 1.28
C PRO A 74 -4.92 -5.62 1.01
N ASP A 75 -5.88 -6.00 0.15
CA ASP A 75 -6.13 -7.37 -0.31
C ASP A 75 -5.60 -7.65 -1.73
N SER A 76 -5.07 -6.64 -2.46
CA SER A 76 -4.34 -6.90 -3.70
C SER A 76 -2.93 -7.36 -3.34
N GLY A 77 -2.73 -8.68 -3.36
CA GLY A 77 -1.40 -9.27 -3.30
C GLY A 77 -0.48 -8.52 -4.27
N TYR A 78 0.70 -8.15 -3.78
CA TYR A 78 1.74 -7.47 -4.54
C TYR A 78 2.05 -8.27 -5.81
N ASP A 79 1.42 -7.89 -6.93
CA ASP A 79 1.86 -8.33 -8.25
C ASP A 79 3.15 -7.57 -8.55
N GLU A 80 4.21 -8.34 -8.76
CA GLU A 80 5.62 -7.94 -8.86
C GLU A 80 5.96 -7.15 -10.14
N ASP A 81 4.97 -6.53 -10.78
CA ASP A 81 5.16 -5.75 -11.99
C ASP A 81 4.46 -4.39 -11.81
N GLY A 82 5.26 -3.39 -11.42
CA GLY A 82 4.85 -2.02 -11.12
C GLY A 82 4.37 -1.23 -12.33
N GLN A 83 3.36 -1.73 -13.03
CA GLN A 83 2.60 -0.96 -14.01
C GLN A 83 1.29 -0.52 -13.38
N SER A 84 1.30 0.72 -12.88
CA SER A 84 0.10 1.50 -12.66
C SER A 84 -0.62 1.66 -14.00
N VAL A 85 -1.60 0.80 -14.21
CA VAL A 85 -2.47 0.86 -15.38
C VAL A 85 -3.42 2.06 -15.21
N PRO A 86 -3.40 3.06 -16.12
CA PRO A 86 -4.26 4.24 -16.06
C PRO A 86 -5.75 3.88 -16.05
N ASP A 87 -6.57 4.77 -15.49
CA ASP A 87 -8.04 4.66 -15.43
C ASP A 87 -8.69 4.46 -16.81
N ASP A 88 -8.03 4.88 -17.89
CA ASP A 88 -8.40 4.62 -19.30
C ASP A 88 -8.47 3.12 -19.67
N GLN A 89 -7.79 2.21 -18.95
CA GLN A 89 -7.89 0.77 -19.19
C GLN A 89 -9.12 0.13 -18.51
N LEU A 90 -9.92 0.87 -17.73
CA LEU A 90 -11.24 0.38 -17.36
C LEU A 90 -12.11 0.20 -18.59
N ASP A 91 -12.05 1.11 -19.57
CA ASP A 91 -12.83 1.00 -20.81
C ASP A 91 -12.40 -0.22 -21.65
N ASP A 92 -11.11 -0.41 -21.90
CA ASP A 92 -10.61 -1.53 -22.72
C ASP A 92 -10.95 -2.91 -22.15
N LYS A 93 -10.84 -3.07 -20.82
CA LYS A 93 -11.16 -4.35 -20.15
C LYS A 93 -12.65 -4.51 -19.89
N TYR A 94 -13.43 -3.43 -19.84
CA TYR A 94 -14.87 -3.47 -19.66
C TYR A 94 -15.55 -4.13 -20.86
N TYR A 95 -15.27 -3.69 -22.08
CA TYR A 95 -15.90 -4.27 -23.28
C TYR A 95 -15.58 -5.77 -23.42
N LYS A 96 -14.32 -6.16 -23.18
CA LYS A 96 -13.93 -7.58 -23.16
C LYS A 96 -14.65 -8.37 -22.05
N ALA A 97 -14.84 -7.76 -20.88
CA ALA A 97 -15.59 -8.39 -19.80
C ALA A 97 -17.06 -8.62 -20.19
N VAL A 98 -17.68 -7.66 -20.90
CA VAL A 98 -19.06 -7.81 -21.41
C VAL A 98 -19.12 -9.01 -22.35
N ASP A 99 -18.20 -9.11 -23.32
CA ASP A 99 -18.17 -10.22 -24.27
C ASP A 99 -18.05 -11.57 -23.56
N ILE A 100 -17.16 -11.67 -22.57
CA ILE A 100 -16.96 -12.90 -21.77
C ILE A 100 -18.23 -13.27 -21.00
N VAL A 101 -18.90 -12.30 -20.40
CA VAL A 101 -20.13 -12.53 -19.62
C VAL A 101 -21.28 -12.95 -20.53
N MET A 102 -21.41 -12.32 -21.70
CA MET A 102 -22.40 -12.68 -22.72
C MET A 102 -22.15 -14.09 -23.28
N GLU A 103 -20.89 -14.46 -23.55
CA GLU A 103 -20.50 -15.79 -24.01
C GLU A 103 -20.76 -16.87 -22.94
N ALA A 104 -20.45 -16.56 -21.67
CA ALA A 104 -20.59 -17.51 -20.57
C ALA A 104 -22.04 -17.64 -20.04
N GLY A 105 -22.91 -16.67 -20.35
CA GLY A 105 -24.30 -16.59 -19.86
C GLY A 105 -24.44 -16.41 -18.34
N GLN A 106 -23.35 -16.11 -17.65
CA GLN A 106 -23.31 -15.92 -16.20
C GLN A 106 -22.20 -14.95 -15.82
N ALA A 107 -22.46 -14.08 -14.84
CA ALA A 107 -21.50 -13.07 -14.42
C ALA A 107 -21.04 -13.32 -12.97
N SER A 108 -19.75 -13.60 -12.78
CA SER A 108 -19.16 -13.75 -11.45
C SER A 108 -17.78 -13.10 -11.38
N THR A 109 -17.38 -12.68 -10.18
CA THR A 109 -16.05 -12.09 -9.95
C THR A 109 -14.96 -13.08 -10.33
N SER A 110 -15.10 -14.34 -9.94
CA SER A 110 -14.15 -15.43 -10.26
C SER A 110 -14.01 -15.71 -11.76
N LEU A 111 -15.08 -15.53 -12.56
CA LEU A 111 -15.03 -15.67 -14.01
C LEU A 111 -14.14 -14.59 -14.63
N LEU A 112 -14.36 -13.33 -14.23
CA LEU A 112 -13.61 -12.20 -14.77
C LEU A 112 -12.16 -12.19 -14.30
N GLN A 113 -11.88 -12.54 -13.04
CA GLN A 113 -10.52 -12.66 -12.52
C GLN A 113 -9.68 -13.63 -13.35
N ARG A 114 -10.25 -14.80 -13.69
CA ARG A 114 -9.56 -15.84 -14.48
C ARG A 114 -9.41 -15.48 -15.96
N ARG A 115 -10.39 -14.83 -16.56
CA ARG A 115 -10.40 -14.54 -18.01
C ARG A 115 -9.64 -13.26 -18.37
N LEU A 116 -9.56 -12.29 -17.45
CA LEU A 116 -8.94 -10.98 -17.70
C LEU A 116 -7.67 -10.73 -16.88
N SER A 117 -7.26 -11.71 -16.05
CA SER A 117 -6.13 -11.59 -15.11
C SER A 117 -6.19 -10.29 -14.32
N ILE A 118 -7.32 -10.07 -13.64
CA ILE A 118 -7.57 -8.88 -12.82
C ILE A 118 -7.82 -9.27 -11.36
N GLY A 119 -7.49 -8.37 -10.44
CA GLY A 119 -7.78 -8.52 -9.02
C GLY A 119 -9.28 -8.50 -8.70
N TYR A 120 -9.65 -8.97 -7.50
CA TYR A 120 -11.05 -9.08 -7.05
C TYR A 120 -11.79 -7.74 -7.08
N GLY A 121 -11.19 -6.68 -6.50
CA GLY A 121 -11.80 -5.35 -6.47
C GLY A 121 -12.11 -4.80 -7.86
N ARG A 122 -11.23 -5.04 -8.83
CA ARG A 122 -11.43 -4.63 -10.23
C ARG A 122 -12.54 -5.44 -10.91
N ALA A 123 -12.60 -6.75 -10.67
CA ALA A 123 -13.68 -7.60 -11.18
C ALA A 123 -15.05 -7.19 -10.60
N ALA A 124 -15.11 -6.84 -9.32
CA ALA A 124 -16.33 -6.36 -8.68
C ALA A 124 -16.83 -5.04 -9.29
N LYS A 125 -15.95 -4.04 -9.43
CA LYS A 125 -16.29 -2.74 -10.07
C LYS A 125 -16.84 -2.92 -11.50
N ILE A 126 -16.25 -3.82 -12.29
CA ILE A 126 -16.71 -4.11 -13.65
C ILE A 126 -18.12 -4.72 -13.64
N LEU A 127 -18.42 -5.64 -12.73
CA LEU A 127 -19.75 -6.24 -12.61
C LEU A 127 -20.80 -5.23 -12.13
N ASP A 128 -20.44 -4.33 -11.22
CA ASP A 128 -21.36 -3.29 -10.75
C ASP A 128 -21.67 -2.30 -11.87
N ALA A 129 -20.66 -1.90 -12.67
CA ALA A 129 -20.87 -1.08 -13.86
C ALA A 129 -21.76 -1.77 -14.93
N MET A 130 -21.65 -3.11 -15.09
CA MET A 130 -22.56 -3.87 -15.95
C MET A 130 -24.00 -3.91 -15.42
N HIS A 131 -24.17 -3.96 -14.10
CA HIS A 131 -25.48 -3.95 -13.47
C HIS A 131 -26.16 -2.58 -13.61
N GLU A 132 -25.43 -1.49 -13.36
CA GLU A 132 -25.93 -0.11 -13.55
C GLU A 132 -26.37 0.15 -14.99
N ARG A 133 -25.68 -0.46 -15.95
CA ARG A 133 -26.02 -0.38 -17.38
C ARG A 133 -27.08 -1.39 -17.83
N GLY A 134 -27.62 -2.20 -16.90
CA GLY A 134 -28.73 -3.12 -17.15
C GLY A 134 -28.36 -4.40 -17.93
N LEU A 135 -27.07 -4.77 -17.99
CA LEU A 135 -26.60 -5.97 -18.69
C LEU A 135 -26.71 -7.24 -17.83
N ILE A 136 -26.68 -7.08 -16.50
CA ILE A 136 -26.74 -8.20 -15.56
C ILE A 136 -27.73 -7.92 -14.42
N GLY A 137 -28.32 -8.98 -13.90
CA GLY A 137 -29.26 -8.94 -12.78
C GLY A 137 -28.61 -8.56 -11.44
N PRO A 138 -29.43 -8.38 -10.39
CA PRO A 138 -28.97 -7.90 -9.08
C PRO A 138 -27.99 -8.87 -8.41
N PRO A 139 -27.19 -8.39 -7.45
CA PRO A 139 -26.23 -9.23 -6.71
C PRO A 139 -26.94 -10.39 -6.01
N ARG A 140 -26.50 -11.63 -6.28
CA ARG A 140 -26.98 -12.85 -5.61
C ARG A 140 -25.97 -13.42 -4.61
N GLY A 141 -25.35 -12.55 -3.81
CA GLY A 141 -24.34 -12.95 -2.82
C GLY A 141 -23.17 -13.70 -3.48
N SER A 142 -22.92 -14.93 -3.07
CA SER A 142 -21.86 -15.79 -3.62
C SER A 142 -22.20 -16.47 -4.96
N LYS A 143 -23.45 -16.36 -5.44
CA LYS A 143 -23.87 -16.98 -6.70
C LYS A 143 -23.63 -16.05 -7.90
N PRO A 144 -23.37 -16.61 -9.10
CA PRO A 144 -23.28 -15.83 -10.33
C PRO A 144 -24.56 -15.02 -10.58
N ARG A 145 -24.40 -13.80 -11.08
CA ARG A 145 -25.50 -12.93 -11.55
C ARG A 145 -25.97 -13.45 -12.92
N GLU A 146 -27.28 -13.42 -13.13
CA GLU A 146 -27.89 -13.76 -14.42
C GLU A 146 -27.66 -12.62 -15.42
N VAL A 147 -27.43 -12.96 -16.68
CA VAL A 147 -27.30 -12.01 -17.78
C VAL A 147 -28.71 -11.71 -18.33
N LEU A 148 -29.00 -10.44 -18.62
CA LEU A 148 -30.32 -9.95 -19.04
C LEU A 148 -30.46 -9.87 -20.57
#